data_AF-A0A832HC98-F1
#
_entry.id   AF-A0A832HC98-F1
#
_cell.length_a   1.000
_cell.length_b   1.000
_cell.length_c   1.000
_cell.angle_alpha   90.00
_cell.angle_beta   90.00
_cell.angle_gamma   90.00
#
_symmetry.space_group_name_H-M   'P 1'
#
loop_
_entity.id
_entity.type
_entity.pdbx_description
1 polymer ?
#
loop_
_entity_poly.entity_id
_entity_poly.type
_entity_poly.pdbx_seq_one_letter_code
_entity_poly.pdbx_strand_id
1 'polypeptide(L)'
;MEQTIRSEKIQVERKVFFFDLKENQRGRFLRITEDVNGRRDTIILPAPGIVEFVHVLESFAEDCGIDPSEFDDYGDEEEQPEAK
;
A
#
# COMPACT_ATOMS: atom_id res chain seq x y z
N MET A 1 -0.69 -15.24 -15.94
CA MET A 1 -1.82 -14.82 -15.08
C MET A 1 -1.23 -14.24 -13.81
N GLU A 2 -1.79 -13.15 -13.31
CA GLU A 2 -1.39 -12.48 -12.08
C GLU A 2 -2.43 -12.81 -11.01
N GLN A 3 -1.98 -13.21 -9.82
CA GLN A 3 -2.85 -13.49 -8.67
C GLN A 3 -2.63 -12.41 -7.61
N THR A 4 -3.71 -11.82 -7.09
CA THR A 4 -3.67 -10.98 -5.90
C THR A 4 -3.61 -11.87 -4.66
N ILE A 5 -2.62 -11.63 -3.78
CA ILE A 5 -2.47 -12.32 -2.50
C ILE A 5 -3.14 -11.53 -1.38
N ARG A 6 -2.90 -10.21 -1.34
CA ARG A 6 -3.47 -9.28 -0.35
C ARG A 6 -3.64 -7.91 -1.00
N SER A 7 -4.68 -7.20 -0.59
CA SER A 7 -4.91 -5.81 -0.95
C SER A 7 -5.21 -5.02 0.31
N GLU A 8 -4.63 -3.83 0.41
CA GLU A 8 -4.91 -2.84 1.46
C GLU A 8 -5.12 -1.47 0.82
N LYS A 9 -5.83 -0.57 1.50
CA LYS A 9 -5.96 0.83 1.09
C LYS A 9 -5.74 1.75 2.28
N ILE A 10 -5.14 2.91 2.03
CA ILE A 10 -5.12 4.01 3.00
C ILE A 10 -5.65 5.27 2.33
N GLN A 11 -6.39 6.07 3.09
CA GLN A 11 -6.84 7.40 2.66
C GLN A 11 -5.99 8.45 3.39
N VAL A 12 -5.35 9.34 2.63
CA VAL A 12 -4.59 10.47 3.17
C VAL A 12 -5.05 11.73 2.46
N GLU A 13 -5.72 12.62 3.21
CA GLU A 13 -6.38 13.80 2.66
C GLU A 13 -7.35 13.44 1.50
N ARG A 14 -7.04 13.89 0.29
CA ARG A 14 -7.81 13.63 -0.94
C ARG A 14 -7.29 12.44 -1.76
N LYS A 15 -6.24 11.76 -1.28
CA LYS A 15 -5.53 10.71 -2.02
C LYS A 15 -5.85 9.35 -1.40
N VAL A 16 -6.24 8.39 -2.24
CA VAL A 16 -6.35 6.99 -1.85
C VAL A 16 -5.10 6.28 -2.37
N PHE A 17 -4.37 5.58 -1.50
CA PHE A 17 -3.31 4.67 -1.93
C PHE A 17 -3.79 3.24 -1.80
N PHE A 18 -3.63 2.45 -2.86
CA PHE A 18 -3.91 1.01 -2.89
C PHE A 18 -2.59 0.24 -2.92
N PHE A 19 -2.48 -0.77 -2.06
CA PHE A 19 -1.32 -1.64 -1.94
C PHE A 19 -1.74 -3.08 -2.24
N ASP A 20 -1.41 -3.57 -3.44
CA ASP A 20 -1.72 -4.93 -3.86
C ASP A 20 -0.44 -5.78 -3.85
N LEU A 21 -0.35 -6.75 -2.93
CA LEU A 21 0.66 -7.79 -3.00
C LEU A 21 0.21 -8.86 -3.99
N LYS A 22 0.98 -9.06 -5.06
CA LYS A 22 0.61 -9.94 -6.18
C LYS A 22 1.74 -10.90 -6.53
N GLU A 23 1.38 -11.98 -7.23
CA GLU A 23 2.31 -12.99 -7.72
C GLU A 23 2.05 -13.31 -9.20
N ASN A 24 3.14 -13.46 -9.95
CA ASN A 24 3.11 -13.96 -11.32
C ASN A 24 4.26 -14.96 -11.54
N GLN A 25 4.45 -15.43 -12.77
CA GLN A 25 5.50 -16.41 -13.09
C GLN A 25 6.94 -15.96 -12.78
N ARG A 26 7.18 -14.65 -12.60
CA ARG A 26 8.49 -14.08 -12.25
C ARG A 26 8.67 -13.90 -10.74
N GLY A 27 7.64 -14.18 -9.94
CA GLY A 27 7.64 -14.05 -8.49
C GLY A 27 6.66 -13.00 -7.97
N ARG A 28 6.88 -12.57 -6.72
CA ARG A 28 6.02 -11.63 -5.99
C ARG A 28 6.46 -10.18 -6.16
N PHE A 29 5.48 -9.28 -6.15
CA PHE A 29 5.70 -7.84 -6.18
C PHE A 29 4.53 -7.11 -5.52
N LEU A 30 4.80 -5.92 -5.02
CA LEU A 30 3.80 -4.98 -4.51
C LEU A 30 3.49 -3.96 -5.61
N ARG A 31 2.21 -3.82 -5.96
CA ARG A 31 1.72 -2.72 -6.80
C ARG A 31 1.15 -1.65 -5.89
N ILE A 32 1.69 -0.44 -5.98
CA ILE A 32 1.22 0.71 -5.23
C ILE A 32 0.56 1.67 -6.21
N THR A 33 -0.71 1.98 -6.00
CA THR A 33 -1.49 2.89 -6.85
C THR A 33 -1.93 4.08 -6.05
N GLU A 34 -1.57 5.28 -6.47
CA GLU A 34 -2.15 6.54 -5.99
C GLU A 34 -3.39 6.85 -6.84
N ASP A 35 -4.52 7.16 -6.21
CA ASP A 35 -5.75 7.64 -6.86
C ASP A 35 -6.12 9.03 -6.30
N VAL A 36 -6.19 10.02 -7.19
CA VAL A 36 -6.61 11.38 -6.89
C VAL A 36 -7.79 11.74 -7.77
N ASN A 37 -9.00 11.59 -7.24
CA ASN A 37 -10.26 11.86 -7.96
C ASN A 37 -10.34 11.16 -9.33
N GLY A 38 -9.92 9.89 -9.40
CA GLY A 38 -9.97 9.06 -10.60
C GLY A 38 -8.72 9.14 -11.48
N ARG A 39 -7.76 10.03 -11.18
CA ARG A 39 -6.42 9.98 -11.79
C ARG A 39 -5.56 9.00 -11.03
N ARG A 40 -5.07 7.97 -11.73
CA ARG A 40 -4.31 6.87 -11.15
C ARG A 40 -2.88 6.85 -11.64
N ASP A 41 -1.95 6.87 -10.70
CA ASP A 41 -0.52 6.66 -10.92
C ASP A 41 -0.09 5.38 -10.20
N THR A 42 0.80 4.58 -10.81
CA THR A 42 1.15 3.26 -10.29
C THR A 42 2.63 2.98 -10.38
N ILE A 43 3.19 2.44 -9.29
CA ILE A 43 4.54 1.87 -9.26
C ILE A 43 4.49 0.39 -8.90
N ILE A 44 5.53 -0.34 -9.28
CA ILE A 44 5.71 -1.75 -8.95
C ILE A 44 7.03 -1.93 -8.20
N LEU A 45 6.95 -2.50 -7.01
CA LEU A 45 8.09 -2.84 -6.17
C LEU A 45 8.27 -4.36 -6.12
N PRO A 46 9.37 -4.93 -6.61
CA PRO A 46 9.67 -6.34 -6.42
C PRO A 46 9.72 -6.71 -4.92
N ALA A 47 9.17 -7.86 -4.54
CA ALA A 47 9.08 -8.26 -3.13
C ALA A 47 10.42 -8.22 -2.35
N PRO A 48 11.59 -8.55 -2.94
CA PRO A 48 12.86 -8.42 -2.24
C PRO A 48 13.20 -7.01 -1.74
N GLY A 49 12.64 -5.96 -2.37
CA GLY A 49 12.90 -4.57 -2.01
C GLY A 49 11.99 -4.00 -0.93
N ILE A 50 11.00 -4.76 -0.43
CA ILE A 50 10.02 -4.26 0.53
C ILE A 50 10.68 -3.82 1.85
N VAL A 51 11.62 -4.62 2.37
CA VAL A 51 12.29 -4.31 3.64
C VAL A 51 13.11 -3.02 3.55
N GLU A 52 13.84 -2.83 2.44
CA GLU A 52 14.60 -1.59 2.22
C GLU A 52 13.67 -0.38 2.07
N PHE A 53 12.54 -0.55 1.38
CA PHE A 53 11.55 0.51 1.23
C PHE A 53 10.95 0.93 2.58
N VAL A 54 10.65 -0.03 3.46
CA VAL A 54 10.15 0.24 4.82
C VAL A 54 11.18 1.03 5.63
N HIS A 55 12.45 0.60 5.69
CA HIS A 55 13.48 1.32 6.44
C HIS A 55 13.66 2.77 5.96
N VAL A 56 13.58 3.00 4.64
CA VAL A 56 13.65 4.36 4.09
C VAL A 56 12.44 5.19 4.54
N LEU A 57 11.23 4.64 4.49
CA LEU A 57 10.04 5.34 4.96
C LEU A 57 10.07 5.62 6.46
N GLU A 58 10.52 4.67 7.29
CA GLU A 58 10.71 4.85 8.72
C GLU A 58 11.67 6.01 9.03
N SER A 59 12.81 6.07 8.32
CA SER A 59 13.75 7.20 8.49
C SER A 59 13.13 8.56 8.16
N PHE A 60 12.28 8.63 7.12
CA PHE A 60 11.56 9.86 6.80
C PHE A 60 10.46 10.18 7.82
N ALA A 61 9.83 9.16 8.44
CA ALA A 61 8.84 9.38 9.50
C ALA A 61 9.50 9.98 10.75
N GLU A 62 10.65 9.45 11.16
CA GLU A 62 11.47 10.00 12.24
C GLU A 62 11.87 11.46 11.96
N ASP A 63 12.34 11.76 10.75
CA ASP A 63 12.70 13.12 10.34
C ASP A 63 11.49 14.08 10.35
N CYS A 64 10.29 13.56 10.10
CA CYS A 64 9.04 14.32 10.20
C CYS A 64 8.53 14.48 11.64
N GLY A 65 9.17 13.84 12.62
CA GLY A 65 8.71 13.79 14.01
C GLY A 65 7.43 12.98 14.18
N ILE A 66 7.18 12.02 13.30
CA ILE A 66 6.03 11.12 13.32
C ILE A 66 6.45 9.85 14.06
N ASP A 67 5.84 9.57 15.21
CA ASP A 67 6.06 8.32 15.92
C ASP A 67 5.13 7.23 15.34
N PRO A 68 5.67 6.15 14.73
CA PRO A 68 4.84 5.10 14.13
C PRO A 68 3.88 4.43 15.13
N SER A 69 4.17 4.47 16.44
CA SER A 69 3.29 3.93 17.48
C SER A 69 2.04 4.77 17.73
N GLU A 70 1.97 6.00 17.20
CA GLU A 70 0.75 6.82 17.24
C GLU A 70 -0.31 6.35 16.22
N PHE A 71 0.02 5.38 15.35
CA PHE A 71 -0.83 4.92 14.24
C PHE A 71 -1.34 3.48 14.41
N ASP A 72 -1.45 2.99 15.64
CA ASP A 72 -1.90 1.62 15.96
C ASP A 72 -3.40 1.33 15.63
N ASP A 73 -4.12 2.26 14.99
CA ASP A 73 -5.55 2.16 14.67
C ASP A 73 -5.81 2.00 13.15
N TYR A 74 -5.22 0.97 12.52
CA TYR A 74 -5.60 0.51 11.18
C TYR A 74 -6.44 -0.78 11.23
N GLY A 75 -7.20 -0.96 12.31
CA GLY A 75 -8.10 -2.10 12.51
C GLY A 75 -9.51 -1.83 11.98
N ASP A 76 -9.93 -2.64 11.03
CA ASP A 76 -11.33 -2.94 10.66
C ASP A 76 -12.14 -1.85 9.94
N GLU A 77 -11.99 -1.78 8.61
CA GLU A 77 -13.16 -1.65 7.72
C GLU A 77 -13.11 -2.77 6.67
N GLU A 78 -13.60 -3.96 7.03
CA GLU A 78 -14.09 -4.93 6.05
C GLU A 78 -15.29 -4.32 5.30
N GLU A 79 -15.05 -3.57 4.23
CA GLU A 79 -16.08 -3.36 3.20
C GLU A 79 -16.12 -4.59 2.28
N GLN A 80 -16.93 -5.58 2.66
CA GLN A 80 -17.41 -6.62 1.75
C GLN A 80 -18.36 -6.02 0.70
N PRO A 81 -18.46 -6.61 -0.51
CA PRO A 81 -18.73 -5.88 -1.75
C PRO A 81 -20.21 -5.56 -1.95
N GLU A 82 -20.52 -4.36 -2.46
CA GLU A 82 -21.83 -4.12 -3.09
C GLU A 82 -21.89 -4.83 -4.44
N ALA A 83 -22.54 -5.99 -4.43
CA ALA A 83 -23.01 -6.66 -5.62
C ALA A 83 -24.02 -5.77 -6.38
N LYS A 84 -23.83 -5.66 -7.69
CA LYS A 84 -24.92 -5.42 -8.64
C LYS A 84 -24.78 -6.38 -9.82
#